data_AF-A0A1H8YE72-F1
#
_entry.id   AF-A0A1H8YE72-F1
#
_cell.length_a   1.000
_cell.length_b   1.000
_cell.length_c   1.000
_cell.angle_alpha   90.00
_cell.angle_beta   90.00
_cell.angle_gamma   90.00
#
_symmetry.space_group_name_H-M   'P 1'
#
loop_
_entity.id
_entity.type
_entity.pdbx_description
1 polymer ?
#
loop_
_entity_poly.entity_id
_entity_poly.type
_entity_poly.pdbx_seq_one_letter_code
_entity_poly.pdbx_strand_id
1 'polypeptide(L)'
;FLRDAAGSGPSLKYAGSDVFAGQFGAWTPLGAEKVGTGYQVVWENGGADQYVIWNTDSNGTWKSQSDPVSGSNPALKAMESILHQDLNHDTIIG
;
A
#
# COMPACT_ATOMS: atom_id res chain seq x y z
N PHE A 1 5.84 -1.36 -7.72
CA PHE A 1 7.19 -0.84 -7.39
C PHE A 1 7.08 -0.06 -6.10
N LEU A 2 7.99 -0.26 -5.15
CA LEU A 2 8.07 0.56 -3.95
C LEU A 2 8.94 1.76 -4.30
N ARG A 3 8.40 2.97 -4.20
CA ARG A 3 9.12 4.19 -4.54
C ARG A 3 9.32 4.99 -3.26
N ASP A 4 10.53 5.49 -3.06
CA ASP A 4 10.80 6.53 -2.08
C ASP A 4 10.55 7.93 -2.70
N ALA A 5 10.76 8.98 -1.92
CA ALA A 5 10.62 10.38 -2.36
C ALA A 5 11.51 10.75 -3.58
N ALA A 6 12.52 9.94 -3.93
CA ALA A 6 13.36 10.12 -5.12
C ALA A 6 12.87 9.28 -6.33
N GLY A 7 11.74 8.58 -6.19
CA GLY A 7 11.16 7.74 -7.24
C GLY A 7 11.90 6.42 -7.46
N SER A 8 12.80 6.03 -6.56
CA SER A 8 13.60 4.80 -6.61
C SER A 8 13.19 3.86 -5.48
N GLY A 9 13.38 2.56 -5.64
CA GLY A 9 13.16 1.60 -4.56
C GLY A 9 13.02 0.16 -5.03
N PRO A 10 13.04 -0.80 -4.10
CA PRO A 10 13.05 -2.22 -4.44
C PRO A 10 11.70 -2.69 -5.01
N SER A 11 11.73 -3.84 -5.69
CA SER A 11 10.52 -4.61 -5.97
C SER A 11 9.84 -5.03 -4.67
N LEU A 12 8.50 -4.98 -4.66
CA LEU A 12 7.67 -5.54 -3.59
C LEU A 12 7.77 -7.06 -3.64
N LYS A 13 8.07 -7.70 -2.52
CA LYS A 13 8.29 -9.15 -2.43
C LYS A 13 7.38 -9.80 -1.40
N TYR A 14 6.95 -11.01 -1.70
CA TYR A 14 6.22 -11.88 -0.80
C TYR A 14 6.89 -13.26 -0.79
N ALA A 15 7.17 -13.79 0.41
CA ALA A 15 7.89 -15.06 0.59
C ALA A 15 9.21 -15.16 -0.22
N GLY A 16 9.94 -14.05 -0.34
CA GLY A 16 11.24 -13.97 -1.03
C GLY A 16 11.18 -13.84 -2.55
N SER A 17 9.99 -13.81 -3.17
CA SER A 17 9.81 -13.61 -4.61
C SER A 17 9.11 -12.29 -4.91
N ASP A 18 9.37 -11.73 -6.09
CA ASP A 18 8.69 -10.52 -6.55
C ASP A 18 7.19 -10.74 -6.69
N VAL A 19 6.42 -9.75 -6.22
CA VAL A 19 4.97 -9.73 -6.36
C VAL A 19 4.58 -9.35 -7.78
N PHE A 20 3.65 -10.10 -8.36
CA PHE A 20 3.11 -9.85 -9.70
C PHE A 20 1.62 -9.47 -9.65
N ALA A 21 1.15 -8.78 -10.69
CA ALA A 21 -0.24 -8.37 -10.80
C ALA A 21 -1.19 -9.58 -10.78
N GLY A 22 -2.26 -9.49 -9.97
CA GLY A 22 -3.25 -10.57 -9.83
C GLY A 22 -2.82 -11.74 -8.94
N GLN A 23 -1.62 -11.71 -8.35
CA GLN A 23 -1.14 -12.77 -7.46
C GLN A 23 -2.07 -13.00 -6.26
N PHE A 24 -2.69 -11.93 -5.75
CA PHE A 24 -3.57 -11.96 -4.58
C PHE A 24 -5.05 -11.79 -4.98
N GLY A 25 -5.44 -12.31 -6.14
CA GLY A 25 -6.82 -12.21 -6.62
C GLY A 25 -7.20 -10.77 -6.96
N ALA A 26 -8.26 -10.27 -6.33
CA ALA A 26 -8.76 -8.91 -6.56
C ALA A 26 -7.90 -7.81 -5.91
N TRP A 27 -6.97 -8.17 -5.01
CA TRP A 27 -6.15 -7.20 -4.31
C TRP A 27 -5.14 -6.53 -5.25
N THR A 28 -5.20 -5.21 -5.35
CA THR A 28 -4.30 -4.39 -6.16
C THR A 28 -3.59 -3.34 -5.31
N PRO A 29 -2.26 -3.17 -5.47
CA PRO A 29 -1.54 -2.12 -4.77
C PRO A 29 -1.87 -0.76 -5.40
N LEU A 30 -2.27 0.20 -4.57
CA LEU A 30 -2.58 1.57 -5.00
C LEU A 30 -1.35 2.48 -4.93
N GLY A 31 -0.63 2.41 -3.81
CA GLY A 31 0.52 3.26 -3.56
C GLY A 31 1.43 2.70 -2.48
N ALA A 32 2.65 3.22 -2.41
CA ALA A 32 3.62 2.84 -1.40
C ALA A 32 4.45 4.04 -0.97
N GLU A 33 4.71 4.16 0.33
CA GLU A 33 5.57 5.20 0.91
C GLU A 33 6.61 4.56 1.82
N LYS A 34 7.81 5.17 1.86
CA LYS A 34 8.84 4.80 2.82
C LYS A 34 8.49 5.30 4.22
N VAL A 35 8.44 4.40 5.20
CA VAL A 35 8.17 4.73 6.61
C VAL A 35 9.25 4.12 7.48
N GLY A 36 10.03 4.98 8.15
CA GLY A 36 11.20 4.56 8.91
C GLY A 36 12.22 3.84 8.02
N THR A 37 12.47 2.56 8.34
CA THR A 37 13.41 1.71 7.58
C THR A 37 12.74 0.87 6.49
N GLY A 38 11.41 0.82 6.42
CA GLY A 38 10.66 -0.01 5.48
C GLY A 38 9.71 0.79 4.60
N TYR A 39 8.73 0.10 4.01
CA TYR A 39 7.65 0.73 3.25
C TYR A 39 6.28 0.26 3.73
N GLN A 40 5.33 1.18 3.71
CA GLN A 40 3.90 0.89 3.79
C GLN A 40 3.32 0.87 2.38
N VAL A 41 2.51 -0.14 2.06
CA VAL A 41 1.86 -0.30 0.76
C VAL A 41 0.37 -0.42 0.97
N VAL A 42 -0.40 0.47 0.37
CA VAL A 42 -1.87 0.42 0.42
C VAL A 42 -2.36 -0.50 -0.68
N TRP A 43 -3.25 -1.41 -0.31
CA TRP A 43 -3.93 -2.33 -1.23
C TRP A 43 -5.43 -2.17 -1.12
N GLU A 44 -6.12 -2.25 -2.25
CA GLU A 44 -7.58 -2.24 -2.35
C GLU A 44 -8.06 -3.62 -2.82
N ASN A 45 -9.19 -4.09 -2.27
CA ASN A 45 -9.84 -5.32 -2.69
C ASN A 45 -10.76 -5.10 -3.90
N GLY A 46 -10.19 -4.96 -5.09
CA GLY A 46 -10.95 -4.72 -6.31
C GLY A 46 -11.69 -3.38 -6.22
N GLY A 47 -13.02 -3.40 -6.34
CA GLY A 47 -13.87 -2.22 -6.10
C GLY A 47 -14.69 -2.31 -4.81
N ALA A 48 -14.31 -3.20 -3.89
CA ALA A 48 -14.92 -3.27 -2.57
C ALA A 48 -14.33 -2.17 -1.68
N ASP A 49 -15.14 -1.62 -0.78
CA ASP A 49 -14.71 -0.66 0.24
C ASP A 49 -13.88 -1.35 1.35
N GLN A 50 -12.77 -1.95 0.95
CA GLN A 50 -11.86 -2.75 1.79
C GLN A 50 -10.42 -2.51 1.38
N TYR A 51 -9.64 -2.05 2.34
CA TYR A 51 -8.25 -1.69 2.18
C TYR A 51 -7.40 -2.39 3.24
N VAL A 52 -6.17 -2.76 2.87
CA VAL A 52 -5.15 -3.21 3.83
C VAL A 52 -3.86 -2.44 3.61
N ILE A 53 -3.12 -2.24 4.69
CA ILE A 53 -1.77 -1.65 4.65
C ILE A 53 -0.77 -2.76 4.91
N TRP A 54 0.04 -3.07 3.91
CA TRP A 54 1.19 -3.96 4.05
C TRP A 54 2.38 -3.21 4.61
N ASN A 55 3.08 -3.82 5.56
CA ASN A 55 4.37 -3.34 6.04
C ASN A 55 5.48 -4.23 5.48
N THR A 56 6.52 -3.60 4.95
CA THR A 56 7.67 -4.28 4.37
C THR A 56 8.96 -3.87 5.08
N ASP A 57 10.02 -4.66 4.92
CA ASP A 57 11.37 -4.23 5.28
C ASP A 57 11.98 -3.27 4.23
N SER A 58 13.23 -2.84 4.47
CA SER A 58 13.94 -1.92 3.56
C SER A 58 14.16 -2.47 2.15
N ASN A 59 14.06 -3.79 1.97
CA ASN A 59 14.24 -4.48 0.70
C ASN A 59 12.90 -4.77 0.00
N GLY A 60 11.80 -4.27 0.55
CA GLY A 60 10.46 -4.47 0.03
C GLY A 60 9.86 -5.83 0.36
N THR A 61 10.43 -6.58 1.30
CA THR A 61 9.89 -7.90 1.68
C THR A 61 8.76 -7.72 2.67
N TRP A 62 7.58 -8.26 2.35
CA TRP A 62 6.42 -8.27 3.23
C TRP A 62 6.75 -8.86 4.62
N LYS A 63 6.27 -8.19 5.66
CA LYS A 63 6.42 -8.59 7.06
C LYS A 63 5.09 -8.80 7.78
N SER A 64 4.13 -7.92 7.54
CA SER A 64 2.81 -7.93 8.17
C SER A 64 1.82 -7.10 7.38
N GLN A 65 0.55 -7.14 7.78
CA GLN A 65 -0.49 -6.27 7.27
C GLN A 65 -1.44 -5.82 8.39
N SER A 66 -2.19 -4.75 8.15
CA SER A 66 -3.33 -4.37 8.98
C SER A 66 -4.50 -5.35 8.81
N ASP A 67 -5.49 -5.24 9.70
CA ASP A 67 -6.83 -5.75 9.39
C ASP A 67 -7.43 -4.99 8.20
N PRO A 68 -8.36 -5.58 7.44
CA PRO A 68 -9.14 -4.88 6.43
C PRO A 68 -9.95 -3.74 7.05
N VAL A 69 -9.89 -2.57 6.42
CA VAL A 69 -10.63 -1.37 6.85
C VAL A 69 -11.40 -0.75 5.69
N SER A 70 -12.42 0.05 6.00
CA SER A 70 -13.17 0.84 5.01
C SER A 70 -12.38 2.06 4.52
N GLY A 71 -12.80 2.62 3.40
CA GLY A 71 -12.29 3.86 2.80
C GLY A 71 -12.36 5.07 3.75
N SER A 72 -13.35 5.07 4.63
CA SER A 72 -13.57 6.09 5.65
C SER A 72 -12.68 5.94 6.90
N ASN A 73 -11.86 4.89 6.99
CA ASN A 73 -11.01 4.67 8.15
C ASN A 73 -9.93 5.77 8.26
N PRO A 74 -9.75 6.41 9.44
CA PRO A 74 -8.78 7.48 9.61
C PRO A 74 -7.33 7.08 9.26
N ALA A 75 -6.95 5.83 9.48
CA ALA A 75 -5.61 5.35 9.14
C ALA A 75 -5.39 5.28 7.63
N LEU A 76 -6.43 4.95 6.85
CA LEU A 76 -6.35 4.99 5.39
C LEU A 76 -6.28 6.44 4.88
N LYS A 77 -7.15 7.31 5.38
CA LYS A 77 -7.16 8.74 5.01
C LYS A 77 -5.82 9.43 5.29
N ALA A 78 -5.18 9.10 6.42
CA ALA A 78 -3.84 9.60 6.72
C ALA A 78 -2.81 9.20 5.63
N MET A 79 -2.97 8.05 4.97
CA MET A 79 -2.09 7.65 3.86
C MET A 79 -2.34 8.44 2.57
N GLU A 80 -3.54 8.99 2.36
CA GLU A 80 -3.86 9.84 1.21
C GLU A 80 -2.97 11.09 1.22
N SER A 81 -2.87 11.74 2.39
CA SER A 81 -2.00 12.89 2.61
C SER A 81 -0.52 12.56 2.39
N ILE A 82 -0.10 11.34 2.73
CA ILE A 82 1.30 10.91 2.60
C ILE A 82 1.63 10.59 1.14
N LEU A 83 0.78 9.82 0.48
CA LEU A 83 0.96 9.35 -0.89
C LEU A 83 0.58 10.42 -1.93
N HIS A 84 -0.08 11.49 -1.50
CA HIS A 84 -0.63 12.53 -2.36
C HIS A 84 -1.57 11.94 -3.43
N GLN A 85 -2.41 11.00 -2.99
CA GLN A 85 -3.37 10.26 -3.82
C GLN A 85 -4.70 10.18 -3.09
N ASP A 86 -5.79 10.32 -3.84
CA ASP A 86 -7.14 9.97 -3.37
C ASP A 86 -7.26 8.44 -3.47
N LEU A 87 -7.18 7.75 -2.32
CA LEU A 87 -7.11 6.29 -2.25
C LEU A 87 -8.49 5.66 -2.19
N ASN A 88 -9.45 6.33 -1.55
CA ASN A 88 -10.82 5.84 -1.38
C ASN A 88 -11.80 6.37 -2.44
N HIS A 89 -11.33 7.21 -3.36
CA HIS A 89 -12.08 7.82 -4.46
C HIS A 89 -13.22 8.75 -3.98
N ASP A 90 -13.04 9.43 -2.85
CA ASP A 90 -14.01 10.40 -2.31
C ASP A 90 -13.79 11.83 -2.81
N THR A 91 -12.85 12.03 -3.74
CA THR A 91 -12.42 13.30 -4.34
C THR A 91 -11.63 14.22 -3.40
N ILE A 92 -11.22 13.72 -2.24
CA ILE A 92 -10.45 14.45 -1.22
C ILE A 92 -9.14 13.71 -0.96
N ILE A 93 -8.06 14.47 -0.78
CA ILE A 93 -6.80 13.95 -0.24
C ILE A 93 -6.71 14.50 1.19
N GLY A 94 -6.93 13.65 2.21
CA GLY A 94 -6.97 14.13 3.61
C GLY A 94 -7.43 13.12 4.65
#